data_AF-A0A7Y3MRF2-F1
#
_entry.id   AF-A0A7Y3MRF2-F1
#
_cell.length_a   1.000
_cell.length_b   1.000
_cell.length_c   1.000
_cell.angle_alpha   90.00
_cell.angle_beta   90.00
_cell.angle_gamma   90.00
#
_symmetry.space_group_name_H-M   'P 1'
#
loop_
_entity.id
_entity.type
_entity.pdbx_description
1 polymer ?
#
loop_
_entity_poly.entity_id
_entity_poly.type
_entity_poly.pdbx_seq_one_letter_code
_entity_poly.pdbx_strand_id
1 'polypeptide(L)'
;MITNTTRRFLATLISSIFIIWFDRRYRKFVLIPLVILLIGFLLPQNMIIPVQGASTLDWDVNSFWAYPWGTSVTHKGIDIFKERGTPVVASTYGIVIYAHEGGKGGKSVMVLGPKWRFHYYAHLDAIEVYPMEPLKTGSLIGTVGD
;
A
#
# COMPACT_ATOMS: atom_id res chain seq x y z
N MET A 1 18.58 27.86 7.90
CA MET A 1 18.45 28.58 9.19
C MET A 1 17.25 28.02 9.92
N ILE A 2 17.41 27.40 11.09
CA ILE A 2 16.29 26.83 11.87
C ILE A 2 15.54 27.99 12.53
N THR A 3 14.23 28.10 12.29
CA THR A 3 13.43 29.19 12.86
C THR A 3 13.21 28.99 14.36
N ASN A 4 12.90 30.07 15.09
CA ASN A 4 12.54 29.98 16.52
C ASN A 4 11.33 29.08 16.76
N THR A 5 10.38 29.05 15.82
CA THR A 5 9.22 28.15 15.85
C THR A 5 9.65 26.69 15.78
N THR A 6 10.55 26.36 14.84
CA THR A 6 11.11 25.00 14.70
C THR A 6 11.87 24.58 15.95
N ARG A 7 12.66 25.48 16.57
CA ARG A 7 13.36 25.22 17.83
C ARG A 7 12.42 24.91 19.00
N ARG A 8 11.36 25.72 19.17
CA ARG A 8 10.36 25.52 20.23
C ARG A 8 9.61 24.21 20.02
N PHE A 9 9.18 23.92 18.80
CA PHE A 9 8.55 22.66 18.45
C PHE A 9 9.41 21.45 18.83
N LEU A 10 10.70 21.47 18.42
CA LEU A 10 11.64 20.39 18.73
C LEU A 10 11.88 20.23 20.24
N ALA A 11 12.02 21.33 20.99
CA ALA A 11 12.19 21.28 22.44
C ALA A 11 10.96 20.64 23.13
N THR A 12 9.74 21.00 22.70
CA THR A 12 8.50 20.42 23.22
C THR A 12 8.37 18.94 22.87
N LEU A 13 8.70 18.56 21.64
CA LEU A 13 8.71 17.16 21.18
C LEU A 13 9.71 16.30 21.97
N ILE A 14 10.94 16.77 22.17
CA ILE A 14 11.96 16.03 22.92
C ILE A 14 11.57 15.92 24.40
N SER A 15 11.09 17.02 25.01
CA SER A 15 10.69 17.02 26.43
C SER A 15 9.51 16.09 26.67
N SER A 16 8.53 16.04 25.76
CA SER A 16 7.40 15.10 25.86
C SER A 16 7.85 13.64 25.70
N ILE A 17 8.75 13.33 24.77
CA ILE A 17 9.36 12.00 24.65
C ILE A 17 10.10 11.61 25.94
N PHE A 18 10.88 12.54 26.52
CA PHE A 18 11.62 12.32 27.76
C PHE A 18 10.67 12.02 28.93
N ILE A 19 9.63 12.84 29.13
CA ILE A 19 8.62 12.64 30.18
C ILE A 19 7.94 11.27 30.02
N ILE A 20 7.54 10.90 28.82
CA ILE A 20 6.86 9.63 28.56
C ILE A 20 7.81 8.43 28.75
N TRP A 21 9.10 8.59 28.44
CA TRP A 21 10.09 7.52 28.59
C TRP A 21 10.47 7.26 30.06
N PHE A 22 10.62 8.33 30.85
CA PHE A 22 11.01 8.26 32.26
C PHE A 22 9.84 7.89 33.18
N ASP A 23 8.62 8.32 32.90
CA ASP A 23 7.45 7.89 33.67
C ASP A 23 6.98 6.49 33.20
N ARG A 24 7.22 5.50 34.05
CA ARG A 24 6.84 4.09 33.81
C ARG A 24 5.35 3.92 33.48
N ARG A 25 4.46 4.82 33.93
CA ARG A 25 3.02 4.74 33.64
C ARG A 25 2.70 5.01 32.18
N TYR A 26 3.44 5.92 31.54
CA TYR A 26 3.17 6.36 30.16
C TYR A 26 3.96 5.61 29.10
N ARG A 27 5.06 4.95 29.48
CA ARG A 27 5.95 4.22 28.58
C ARG A 27 5.21 3.26 27.62
N LYS A 28 4.17 2.56 28.08
CA LYS A 28 3.38 1.62 27.25
C LYS A 28 2.69 2.30 26.06
N PHE A 29 2.25 3.55 26.22
CA PHE A 29 1.56 4.29 25.16
C PHE A 29 2.51 4.73 24.04
N VAL A 30 3.82 4.71 24.27
CA VAL A 30 4.85 4.92 23.23
C VAL A 30 5.40 3.59 22.71
N LEU A 31 5.71 2.65 23.60
CA LEU A 31 6.32 1.38 23.19
C LEU A 31 5.35 0.51 22.38
N ILE A 32 4.06 0.45 22.71
CA ILE A 32 3.12 -0.42 21.98
C ILE A 32 3.00 0.02 20.51
N PRO A 33 2.71 1.29 20.16
CA PRO A 33 2.68 1.72 18.76
C PRO A 33 4.03 1.54 18.06
N LEU A 34 5.15 1.82 18.75
CA LEU A 34 6.49 1.63 18.19
C LEU A 34 6.75 0.16 17.85
N VAL A 35 6.36 -0.76 18.73
CA VAL A 35 6.50 -2.20 18.52
C VAL A 35 5.59 -2.66 17.37
N ILE A 36 4.33 -2.21 17.31
CA ILE A 36 3.43 -2.51 16.19
C ILE A 36 4.04 -2.04 14.87
N LEU A 37 4.52 -0.79 14.82
CA LEU A 37 5.15 -0.21 13.65
C LEU A 37 6.40 -1.01 13.24
N LEU A 38 7.27 -1.35 14.20
CA LEU A 38 8.45 -2.16 13.97
C LEU A 38 8.10 -3.55 13.45
N ILE A 39 7.14 -4.24 14.06
CA ILE A 39 6.66 -5.55 13.60
C ILE A 39 6.23 -5.46 12.14
N GLY A 40 5.42 -4.47 11.76
CA GLY A 40 4.99 -4.33 10.37
C GLY A 40 6.14 -4.11 9.38
N PHE A 41 7.23 -3.43 9.78
CA PHE A 41 8.45 -3.30 8.97
C PHE A 41 9.31 -4.57 8.92
N LEU A 42 9.27 -5.39 9.96
CA LEU A 42 9.99 -6.66 10.05
C LEU A 42 9.27 -7.82 9.34
N LEU A 43 7.98 -7.66 9.02
CA LEU A 43 7.24 -8.66 8.24
C LEU A 43 7.92 -8.87 6.87
N PRO A 44 8.24 -10.12 6.50
CA PRO A 44 8.89 -10.41 5.23
C PRO A 44 7.95 -10.11 4.06
N GLN A 45 8.50 -9.67 2.94
CA GLN A 45 7.71 -9.38 1.74
C GLN A 45 8.23 -10.19 0.57
N ASN A 46 7.38 -11.07 0.04
CA ASN A 46 7.61 -11.81 -1.20
C ASN A 46 6.46 -11.49 -2.14
N MET A 47 6.79 -10.91 -3.30
CA MET A 47 5.80 -10.49 -4.28
C MET A 47 5.78 -11.41 -5.50
N ILE A 48 4.59 -11.60 -6.06
CA ILE A 48 4.37 -12.25 -7.36
C ILE A 48 3.73 -11.27 -8.35
N ILE A 49 3.79 -11.59 -9.64
CA ILE A 49 3.04 -10.86 -10.67
C ILE A 49 1.54 -11.08 -10.41
N PRO A 50 0.75 -10.01 -10.25
CA PRO A 50 -0.65 -10.12 -9.80
C PRO A 50 -1.65 -10.47 -10.90
N VAL A 51 -1.21 -10.72 -12.13
CA VAL A 51 -2.09 -11.15 -13.23
C VAL A 51 -1.71 -12.58 -13.60
N GLN A 52 -2.68 -13.50 -13.53
CA GLN A 52 -2.41 -14.92 -13.75
C GLN A 52 -1.93 -15.17 -15.18
N GLY A 53 -0.83 -15.93 -15.32
CA GLY A 53 -0.23 -16.22 -16.62
C GLY A 53 0.48 -15.03 -17.27
N ALA A 54 0.59 -13.89 -16.59
CA ALA A 54 1.40 -12.78 -17.05
C ALA A 54 2.89 -12.96 -16.69
N SER A 55 3.72 -12.40 -17.55
CA SER A 55 5.16 -12.31 -17.44
C SER A 55 5.58 -10.85 -17.58
N THR A 56 6.87 -10.57 -17.47
CA THR A 56 7.41 -9.23 -17.72
C THR A 56 7.24 -8.76 -19.18
N LEU A 57 6.93 -9.67 -20.10
CA LEU A 57 6.64 -9.32 -21.50
C LEU A 57 5.25 -8.71 -21.67
N ASP A 58 4.35 -8.92 -20.71
CA ASP A 58 3.00 -8.36 -20.70
C ASP A 58 2.96 -6.97 -20.05
N TRP A 59 4.11 -6.45 -19.62
CA TRP A 59 4.22 -5.13 -18.98
C TRP A 59 4.39 -4.05 -20.03
N ASP A 60 3.73 -2.91 -19.84
CA ASP A 60 4.04 -1.73 -20.63
C ASP A 60 5.28 -1.02 -20.10
N VAL A 61 6.41 -1.23 -20.78
CA VAL A 61 7.68 -0.57 -20.47
C VAL A 61 7.59 0.96 -20.55
N ASN A 62 6.66 1.50 -21.34
CA ASN A 62 6.46 2.94 -21.48
C ASN A 62 5.60 3.52 -20.36
N SER A 63 4.86 2.69 -19.62
CA SER A 63 4.03 3.13 -18.49
C SER A 63 4.86 3.44 -17.24
N PHE A 64 6.08 2.90 -17.11
CA PHE A 64 6.85 3.01 -15.88
C PHE A 64 7.39 4.43 -15.65
N TRP A 65 6.95 5.08 -14.57
CA TRP A 65 7.32 6.48 -14.27
C TRP A 65 7.05 7.45 -15.42
N ALA A 66 6.06 7.11 -16.27
CA ALA A 66 5.73 7.85 -17.47
C ALA A 66 5.28 9.27 -17.16
N TYR A 67 5.74 10.22 -17.96
CA TYR A 67 5.34 11.62 -17.91
C TYR A 67 5.21 12.16 -19.34
N PRO A 68 4.15 12.94 -19.66
CA PRO A 68 3.04 13.32 -18.79
C PRO A 68 1.95 12.23 -18.70
N TRP A 69 1.26 12.15 -17.55
CA TRP A 69 0.19 11.17 -17.30
C TRP A 69 -1.13 11.80 -16.82
N GLY A 70 -1.69 12.66 -17.66
CA GLY A 70 -2.95 13.37 -17.44
C GLY A 70 -3.10 13.94 -16.01
N THR A 71 -4.24 13.61 -15.41
CA THR A 71 -4.57 13.68 -13.98
C THR A 71 -3.40 13.65 -12.99
N SER A 72 -2.64 12.57 -13.08
CA SER A 72 -1.70 12.15 -12.06
C SER A 72 -0.33 12.78 -12.24
N VAL A 73 -0.13 13.51 -13.34
CA VAL A 73 1.14 14.11 -13.78
C VAL A 73 2.17 13.05 -14.17
N THR A 74 2.42 12.06 -13.31
CA THR A 74 3.33 10.93 -13.54
C THR A 74 2.62 9.62 -13.23
N HIS A 75 2.82 8.60 -14.07
CA HIS A 75 2.37 7.25 -13.79
C HIS A 75 3.33 6.54 -12.83
N LYS A 76 2.87 6.14 -11.64
CA LYS A 76 3.72 5.51 -10.60
C LYS A 76 3.51 4.01 -10.48
N GLY A 77 2.71 3.43 -11.37
CA GLY A 77 2.37 2.01 -11.41
C GLY A 77 3.10 1.26 -12.50
N ILE A 78 2.70 0.00 -12.67
CA ILE A 78 3.08 -0.87 -13.78
C ILE A 78 1.77 -1.34 -14.40
N ASP A 79 1.59 -1.08 -15.68
CA ASP A 79 0.43 -1.61 -16.42
C ASP A 79 0.78 -3.01 -16.95
N ILE A 80 -0.12 -3.96 -16.71
CA ILE A 80 0.04 -5.37 -17.08
C ILE A 80 -1.15 -5.75 -17.96
N PHE A 81 -0.91 -6.03 -19.24
CA PHE A 81 -1.95 -6.29 -20.22
C PHE A 81 -2.23 -7.79 -20.38
N LYS A 82 -3.51 -8.17 -20.23
CA LYS A 82 -4.04 -9.50 -20.54
C LYS A 82 -5.49 -9.39 -21.02
N GLU A 83 -6.04 -10.50 -21.49
CA GLU A 83 -7.45 -10.58 -21.88
C GLU A 83 -8.36 -10.21 -20.69
N ARG A 84 -9.43 -9.46 -20.96
CA ARG A 84 -10.47 -9.15 -19.98
C ARG A 84 -11.00 -10.43 -19.34
N GLY A 85 -11.23 -10.40 -18.03
CA GLY A 85 -11.64 -11.59 -17.28
C GLY A 85 -10.48 -12.44 -16.76
N THR A 86 -9.23 -12.17 -17.18
CA THR A 86 -8.04 -12.86 -16.63
C THR A 86 -7.98 -12.65 -15.11
N PRO A 87 -7.77 -13.70 -14.30
CA PRO A 87 -7.70 -13.55 -12.85
C PRO A 87 -6.59 -12.61 -12.39
N VAL A 88 -6.96 -11.66 -11.54
CA VAL A 88 -6.05 -10.79 -10.79
C VAL A 88 -5.96 -11.31 -9.37
N VAL A 89 -4.74 -11.57 -8.92
CA VAL A 89 -4.44 -12.17 -7.62
C VAL A 89 -3.60 -11.24 -6.75
N ALA A 90 -3.65 -11.45 -5.44
CA ALA A 90 -2.88 -10.70 -4.47
C ALA A 90 -1.37 -10.90 -4.68
N SER A 91 -0.68 -9.82 -5.05
CA SER A 91 0.77 -9.81 -5.22
C SER A 91 1.52 -10.18 -3.94
N THR A 92 0.94 -9.92 -2.77
CA THR A 92 1.47 -10.26 -1.44
C THR A 92 0.32 -10.62 -0.51
N TYR A 93 0.62 -11.30 0.61
CA TYR A 93 -0.31 -11.42 1.72
C TYR A 93 -0.58 -10.04 2.35
N GLY A 94 -1.73 -9.86 2.97
CA GLY A 94 -2.13 -8.59 3.57
C GLY A 94 -3.60 -8.56 3.97
N ILE A 95 -4.13 -7.35 4.17
CA ILE A 95 -5.54 -7.12 4.46
C ILE A 95 -6.11 -6.11 3.45
N VAL A 96 -7.30 -6.38 2.93
CA VAL A 96 -8.01 -5.43 2.07
C VAL A 96 -8.42 -4.23 2.91
N ILE A 97 -7.90 -3.05 2.55
CA ILE A 97 -8.24 -1.79 3.20
C ILE A 97 -9.50 -1.19 2.59
N TYR A 98 -9.64 -1.29 1.27
CA TYR A 98 -10.89 -0.97 0.60
C TYR A 98 -11.04 -1.71 -0.72
N ALA A 99 -12.30 -1.85 -1.13
CA ALA A 99 -12.74 -2.26 -2.45
C ALA A 99 -13.83 -1.27 -2.88
N HIS A 100 -13.68 -0.66 -4.05
CA HIS A 100 -14.54 0.44 -4.49
C HIS A 100 -14.67 0.48 -6.01
N GLU A 101 -15.83 0.92 -6.49
CA GLU A 101 -16.10 1.20 -7.90
C GLU A 101 -16.36 2.70 -8.08
N GLY A 102 -15.46 3.38 -8.78
CA GLY A 102 -15.60 4.80 -9.10
C GLY A 102 -14.27 5.52 -9.33
N GLY A 103 -14.38 6.79 -9.74
CA GLY A 103 -13.23 7.63 -10.03
C GLY A 103 -12.36 7.08 -11.17
N LYS A 104 -11.10 7.49 -11.20
CA LYS A 104 -10.16 7.11 -12.27
C LYS A 104 -9.74 5.64 -12.24
N GLY A 105 -9.79 5.01 -11.07
CA GLY A 105 -9.41 3.61 -10.92
C GLY A 105 -10.49 2.61 -11.34
N GLY A 106 -11.69 3.09 -11.67
CA GLY A 106 -12.84 2.23 -11.93
C GLY A 106 -13.12 1.31 -10.73
N LYS A 107 -13.23 0.01 -11.00
CA LYS A 107 -13.22 -1.01 -9.95
C LYS A 107 -11.79 -1.21 -9.46
N SER A 108 -11.59 -0.95 -8.18
CA SER A 108 -10.27 -0.93 -7.58
C SER A 108 -10.25 -1.51 -6.17
N VAL A 109 -9.11 -2.08 -5.81
CA VAL A 109 -8.85 -2.71 -4.52
C VAL A 109 -7.51 -2.22 -3.98
N MET A 110 -7.45 -1.91 -2.69
CA MET A 110 -6.20 -1.59 -2.01
C MET A 110 -5.95 -2.55 -0.87
N VAL A 111 -4.77 -3.17 -0.87
CA VAL A 111 -4.33 -4.12 0.15
C VAL A 111 -3.17 -3.52 0.93
N LEU A 112 -3.25 -3.57 2.26
CA LEU A 112 -2.13 -3.26 3.14
C LEU A 112 -1.31 -4.53 3.36
N GLY A 113 -0.11 -4.55 2.81
CA GLY A 113 0.84 -5.66 2.91
C GLY A 113 1.96 -5.40 3.93
N PRO A 114 2.99 -6.28 3.92
CA PRO A 114 4.18 -6.14 4.74
C PRO A 114 4.89 -4.81 4.51
N LYS A 115 5.70 -4.40 5.47
CA LYS A 115 6.44 -3.12 5.44
C LYS A 115 5.54 -1.89 5.35
N TRP A 116 4.28 -2.02 5.79
CA TRP A 116 3.26 -0.98 5.70
C TRP A 116 3.05 -0.44 4.29
N ARG A 117 3.22 -1.29 3.27
CA ARG A 117 3.08 -0.91 1.86
C ARG A 117 1.67 -1.15 1.38
N PHE A 118 1.14 -0.19 0.62
CA PHE A 118 -0.13 -0.33 -0.08
C PHE A 118 0.08 -0.94 -1.46
N HIS A 119 -0.71 -1.94 -1.77
CA HIS A 119 -0.78 -2.61 -3.07
C HIS A 119 -2.12 -2.27 -3.69
N TYR A 120 -2.08 -1.52 -4.79
CA TYR A 120 -3.26 -0.96 -5.44
C TYR A 120 -3.50 -1.66 -6.77
N TYR A 121 -4.71 -2.18 -6.94
CA TYR A 121 -5.20 -2.84 -8.15
C TYR A 121 -6.33 -1.98 -8.70
N ALA A 122 -6.23 -1.56 -9.95
CA ALA A 122 -7.19 -0.69 -10.61
C ALA A 122 -7.62 -1.28 -11.95
N HIS A 123 -8.65 -0.69 -12.56
CA HIS A 123 -9.14 -1.09 -13.88
C HIS A 123 -9.57 -2.56 -13.90
N LEU A 124 -10.19 -3.02 -12.80
CA LEU A 124 -10.70 -4.38 -12.70
C LEU A 124 -12.05 -4.51 -13.44
N ASP A 125 -12.35 -5.69 -13.97
CA ASP A 125 -13.66 -6.00 -14.53
C ASP A 125 -14.62 -6.48 -13.43
N ALA A 126 -14.13 -7.30 -12.50
CA ALA A 126 -14.85 -7.75 -11.30
C ALA A 126 -13.99 -7.60 -10.04
N ILE A 127 -14.65 -7.43 -8.90
CA ILE A 127 -14.04 -7.44 -7.57
C ILE A 127 -14.60 -8.65 -6.82
N GLU A 128 -13.70 -9.51 -6.34
CA GLU A 128 -14.03 -10.78 -5.68
C GLU A 128 -13.67 -10.77 -4.19
N VAL A 129 -13.38 -9.59 -3.64
CA VAL A 129 -12.96 -9.39 -2.25
C VAL A 129 -13.74 -8.27 -1.57
N TYR A 130 -13.74 -8.26 -0.23
CA TYR A 130 -14.42 -7.24 0.58
C TYR A 130 -13.46 -6.54 1.56
N PRO A 131 -13.78 -5.32 2.03
CA PRO A 131 -12.97 -4.63 3.04
C PRO A 131 -12.74 -5.48 4.30
N MET A 132 -11.55 -5.37 4.88
CA MET A 132 -11.06 -6.14 6.02
C MET A 132 -10.82 -7.64 5.77
N GLU A 133 -10.96 -8.11 4.54
CA GLU A 133 -10.65 -9.49 4.19
C GLU A 133 -9.12 -9.76 4.26
N PRO A 134 -8.68 -10.80 4.99
CA PRO A 134 -7.29 -11.21 4.99
C PRO A 134 -6.96 -12.02 3.73
N LEU A 135 -5.88 -11.65 3.05
CA LEU A 135 -5.42 -12.30 1.82
C LEU A 135 -4.08 -13.02 2.04
N LYS A 136 -3.93 -14.17 1.39
CA LYS A 136 -2.62 -14.79 1.16
C LYS A 136 -2.08 -14.33 -0.18
N THR A 137 -0.76 -14.42 -0.39
CA THR A 137 -0.18 -14.25 -1.72
C THR A 137 -0.86 -15.22 -2.69
N GLY A 138 -1.33 -14.73 -3.83
CA GLY A 138 -2.05 -15.52 -4.83
C GLY A 138 -3.57 -15.66 -4.61
N SER A 139 -4.14 -15.11 -3.53
CA SER A 139 -5.59 -15.04 -3.35
C SER A 139 -6.24 -14.25 -4.49
N LEU A 140 -7.39 -14.69 -5.00
CA LEU A 140 -8.15 -13.96 -6.02
C LEU A 140 -8.59 -12.59 -5.47
N ILE A 141 -8.36 -11.53 -6.24
CA ILE A 141 -8.81 -10.16 -5.95
C ILE A 141 -9.96 -9.78 -6.87
N GLY A 142 -9.88 -10.21 -8.12
CA GLY A 142 -10.79 -9.75 -9.17
C GLY A 142 -10.34 -10.27 -10.53
N THR A 143 -10.73 -9.57 -11.57
CA THR A 143 -10.36 -9.88 -12.95
C THR A 143 -9.89 -8.65 -13.70
N VAL A 144 -9.05 -8.84 -14.71
CA VAL A 144 -8.57 -7.77 -15.60
C VAL A 144 -9.76 -7.13 -16.32
N GLY A 145 -9.83 -5.80 -16.28
CA GLY A 145 -10.81 -4.99 -17.00
C GLY A 145 -10.14 -4.01 -17.95
N ASP A 146 -10.75 -2.84 -18.09
CA ASP A 146 -10.37 -1.77 -19.03
C ASP A 146 -9.95 -0.48 -18.30
#